data_AF-A0A0G2JGY4-F1
#
_entry.id   AF-A0A0G2JGY4-F1
#
_cell.length_a   1.000
_cell.length_b   1.000
_cell.length_c   1.000
_cell.angle_alpha   90.00
_cell.angle_beta   90.00
_cell.angle_gamma   90.00
#
_symmetry.space_group_name_H-M   'P 1'
#
loop_
_entity.id
_entity.type
_entity.pdbx_description
1 polymer ?
#
loop_
_entity_poly.entity_id
_entity_poly.type
_entity_poly.pdbx_seq_one_letter_code
_entity_poly.pdbx_strand_id
1 'polypeptide(L)'
;MLSALARPAGAALRRSFSTSAQNNAKVAVLGASGGIGQPLSLLLKNSPLVSRLTLYDIAHTPGVAADLSHIETRANVKGMTRDDLFNTNATIVATLTAACAQHCPEAMVCIIANPVNSTIPITAEVFKKHGVYNPNKIFGVTTLDIVRANTFV
;
A
#
# COMPACT_ATOMS: atom_id res chain seq x y z
N MET A 1 34.89 -61.81 15.52
CA MET A 1 34.66 -60.58 16.31
C MET A 1 33.56 -59.77 15.63
N LEU A 2 32.64 -59.18 16.40
CA LEU A 2 31.39 -58.61 15.90
C LEU A 2 31.55 -57.16 15.41
N SER A 3 30.89 -56.88 14.28
CA SER A 3 30.22 -55.64 13.87
C SER A 3 30.80 -54.27 14.24
N ALA A 4 31.05 -53.46 13.20
CA ALA A 4 30.81 -52.02 13.23
C ALA A 4 30.22 -51.55 11.89
N LEU A 5 28.88 -51.59 11.77
CA LEU A 5 28.19 -50.91 10.66
C LEU A 5 28.48 -49.40 10.72
N ALA A 6 29.00 -48.83 9.64
CA ALA A 6 29.06 -47.39 9.48
C ALA A 6 27.63 -46.82 9.43
N ARG A 7 27.26 -46.03 10.44
CA ARG A 7 25.95 -45.36 10.50
C ARG A 7 25.91 -44.28 9.41
N PRO A 8 24.90 -44.23 8.54
CA PRO A 8 24.70 -43.05 7.70
C PRO A 8 24.38 -41.88 8.61
N ALA A 9 25.21 -40.85 8.59
CA ALA A 9 24.90 -39.59 9.25
C ALA A 9 23.71 -38.97 8.51
N GLY A 10 22.51 -39.13 9.08
CA GLY A 10 21.30 -38.55 8.53
C GLY A 10 21.48 -37.04 8.37
N ALA A 11 21.46 -36.56 7.13
CA ALA A 11 21.51 -35.15 6.83
C ALA A 11 20.26 -34.50 7.42
N ALA A 12 20.38 -33.95 8.63
CA ALA A 12 19.32 -33.23 9.28
C ALA A 12 18.98 -32.02 8.42
N LEU A 13 17.86 -32.13 7.68
CA LEU A 13 17.32 -31.06 6.87
C LEU A 13 16.90 -29.92 7.80
N ARG A 14 17.86 -29.03 8.14
CA ARG A 14 17.60 -27.76 8.81
C ARG A 14 16.64 -26.99 7.91
N ARG A 15 15.34 -27.08 8.20
CA ARG A 15 14.34 -26.14 7.70
C ARG A 15 14.77 -24.76 8.17
N SER A 16 15.39 -24.02 7.25
CA SER A 16 15.76 -22.64 7.47
C SER A 16 14.48 -21.82 7.57
N PHE A 17 14.00 -21.62 8.79
CA PHE A 17 12.99 -20.62 9.09
C PHE A 17 13.64 -19.24 8.92
N SER A 18 13.76 -18.80 7.67
CA SER A 18 14.16 -17.44 7.34
C SER A 18 13.09 -16.48 7.87
N THR A 19 13.39 -15.82 8.98
CA THR A 19 12.60 -14.70 9.52
C THR A 19 12.88 -13.39 8.76
N SER A 20 13.56 -13.46 7.61
CA SER A 20 14.10 -12.34 6.86
C SER A 20 13.61 -12.31 5.41
N ALA A 21 12.30 -12.48 5.22
CA ALA A 21 11.63 -11.72 4.17
C ALA A 21 11.70 -10.23 4.56
N GLN A 22 12.78 -9.54 4.16
CA GLN A 22 12.85 -8.08 4.25
C GLN A 22 11.70 -7.52 3.41
N ASN A 23 10.60 -7.16 4.09
CA ASN A 23 9.39 -6.77 3.41
C ASN A 23 9.56 -5.36 2.86
N ASN A 24 10.07 -5.29 1.63
CA ASN A 24 10.41 -4.06 0.93
C ASN A 24 9.17 -3.45 0.25
N ALA A 25 8.11 -3.22 1.02
CA ALA A 25 6.87 -2.69 0.47
C ALA A 25 7.10 -1.26 -0.06
N LYS A 26 6.71 -1.07 -1.32
CA LYS A 26 6.67 0.24 -1.99
C LYS A 26 5.22 0.70 -1.94
N VAL A 27 4.96 1.81 -1.24
CA VAL A 27 3.63 2.35 -1.03
C VAL A 27 3.50 3.67 -1.77
N ALA A 28 2.35 3.90 -2.40
CA ALA A 28 1.98 5.18 -3.00
C ALA A 28 0.73 5.72 -2.30
N VAL A 29 0.76 6.99 -1.89
CA VAL A 29 -0.40 7.70 -1.31
C VAL A 29 -0.88 8.69 -2.36
N LEU A 30 -2.15 8.56 -2.76
CA LEU A 30 -2.82 9.47 -3.69
C LEU A 30 -3.75 10.38 -2.87
N GLY A 31 -3.54 11.70 -2.92
CA GLY A 31 -4.16 12.65 -1.99
C GLY A 31 -3.33 12.88 -0.72
N ALA A 32 -2.00 12.85 -0.83
CA ALA A 32 -1.06 12.89 0.31
C ALA A 32 -0.98 14.23 1.06
N SER A 33 -1.40 15.34 0.45
CA SER A 33 -1.41 16.68 1.05
C SER A 33 -2.75 17.04 1.69
N GLY A 34 -3.80 16.23 1.52
CA GLY A 34 -5.09 16.40 2.20
C GLY A 34 -5.04 16.05 3.70
N GLY A 35 -6.09 16.45 4.45
CA GLY A 35 -6.16 16.27 5.92
C GLY A 35 -6.12 14.82 6.42
N ILE A 36 -6.44 13.84 5.57
CA ILE A 36 -6.24 12.40 5.84
C ILE A 36 -4.86 11.94 5.34
N GLY A 37 -4.41 12.46 4.19
CA GLY A 37 -3.19 12.06 3.51
C GLY A 37 -1.92 12.37 4.30
N GLN A 38 -1.83 13.54 4.92
CA GLN A 38 -0.65 13.95 5.69
C GLN A 38 -0.39 13.03 6.90
N PRO A 39 -1.34 12.83 7.85
CA PRO A 39 -1.12 11.92 8.98
C PRO A 39 -0.96 10.45 8.54
N LEU A 40 -1.66 10.01 7.49
CA LEU A 40 -1.44 8.68 6.91
C LEU A 40 -0.01 8.51 6.38
N SER A 41 0.52 9.51 5.68
CA SER A 41 1.88 9.49 5.13
C SER A 41 2.93 9.48 6.24
N LEU A 42 2.71 10.21 7.34
CA LEU A 42 3.54 10.17 8.54
C LEU A 42 3.56 8.77 9.19
N LEU A 43 2.40 8.16 9.38
CA LEU A 43 2.29 6.81 9.95
C LEU A 43 2.95 5.75 9.04
N LEU A 44 2.80 5.86 7.72
CA LEU A 44 3.46 4.99 6.74
C LEU A 44 4.98 5.18 6.74
N LYS A 45 5.48 6.42 6.89
CA LYS A 45 6.92 6.73 7.03
C LYS A 45 7.52 6.15 8.31
N ASN A 46 6.75 6.04 9.39
CA ASN A 46 7.18 5.39 10.63
C ASN A 46 7.14 3.85 10.57
N SER A 47 6.45 3.25 9.59
CA SER A 47 6.23 1.80 9.54
C SER A 47 7.46 1.01 9.11
N PRO A 48 7.90 -0.01 9.89
CA PRO A 48 8.96 -0.94 9.49
C PRO A 48 8.49 -1.97 8.43
N LEU A 49 7.38 -1.75 7.74
CA LEU A 49 7.01 -2.53 6.55
C LEU A 49 7.21 -1.71 5.26
N VAL A 50 7.38 -0.40 5.35
CA VAL A 50 7.60 0.47 4.19
C VAL A 50 9.11 0.63 3.94
N SER A 51 9.52 0.49 2.68
CA SER A 51 10.87 0.79 2.20
C SER A 51 10.91 2.03 1.31
N ARG A 52 9.82 2.29 0.57
CA ARG A 52 9.64 3.50 -0.22
C ARG A 52 8.21 4.01 -0.13
N LEU A 53 8.07 5.30 0.12
CA LEU A 53 6.80 6.01 0.19
C LEU A 53 6.77 7.07 -0.92
N THR A 54 5.87 6.92 -1.90
CA THR A 54 5.67 7.91 -2.95
C THR A 54 4.39 8.69 -2.68
N LEU A 55 4.49 10.00 -2.58
CA LEU A 55 3.37 10.89 -2.31
C LEU A 55 2.94 11.54 -3.61
N TYR A 56 1.64 11.51 -3.88
CA TYR A 56 1.00 12.19 -4.99
C TYR A 56 -0.14 13.05 -4.46
N ASP A 57 -0.19 14.29 -4.91
CA ASP A 57 -1.30 15.21 -4.73
C ASP A 57 -1.23 16.25 -5.86
N ILE A 58 -2.24 17.12 -5.96
CA ILE A 58 -2.27 18.21 -6.92
C ILE A 58 -1.37 19.35 -6.46
N ALA A 59 -1.47 19.72 -5.18
CA ALA A 59 -0.76 20.84 -4.59
C ALA A 59 0.07 20.40 -3.38
N HIS A 60 1.15 21.15 -3.10
CA HIS A 60 2.00 21.07 -1.91
C HIS A 60 2.69 19.72 -1.60
N THR A 61 2.51 18.68 -2.43
CA THR A 61 3.16 17.36 -2.28
C THR A 61 4.68 17.39 -2.04
N PRO A 62 5.48 18.27 -2.70
CA PRO A 62 6.91 18.33 -2.45
C PRO A 62 7.26 18.83 -1.05
N GLY A 63 6.46 19.72 -0.47
CA GLY A 63 6.63 20.20 0.91
C GLY A 63 6.37 19.09 1.92
N VAL A 64 5.22 18.44 1.82
CA VAL A 64 4.86 17.28 2.68
C VAL A 64 5.90 16.15 2.55
N ALA A 65 6.43 15.92 1.35
CA ALA A 65 7.49 14.95 1.13
C ALA A 65 8.83 15.36 1.76
N ALA A 66 9.19 16.65 1.73
CA ALA A 66 10.39 17.18 2.35
C ALA A 66 10.31 17.06 3.88
N ASP A 67 9.20 17.48 4.49
CA ASP A 67 8.95 17.38 5.93
C ASP A 67 9.09 15.94 6.43
N LEU A 68 8.48 14.99 5.72
CA LEU A 68 8.60 13.57 6.05
C LEU A 68 10.00 12.99 5.76
N SER A 69 10.76 13.57 4.82
CA SER A 69 12.11 13.09 4.50
C SER A 69 13.13 13.35 5.62
N HIS A 70 12.91 14.38 6.45
CA HIS A 70 13.72 14.68 7.63
C HIS A 70 13.50 13.69 8.80
N ILE A 71 12.50 12.80 8.71
CA ILE A 71 12.27 11.79 9.76
C ILE A 71 13.23 10.62 9.51
N GLU A 72 14.10 10.38 10.50
CA GLU A 72 15.14 9.33 10.51
C GLU A 72 14.57 7.90 10.61
N THR A 73 13.86 7.50 9.56
CA THR A 73 13.45 6.11 9.31
C THR A 73 13.93 5.68 7.93
N ARG A 74 14.14 4.37 7.76
CA ARG A 74 14.63 3.76 6.51
C ARG A 74 13.76 3.99 5.26
N ALA A 75 12.51 4.43 5.38
CA ALA A 75 11.63 4.56 4.23
C ALA A 75 11.99 5.81 3.40
N ASN A 76 12.39 5.61 2.14
CA ASN A 76 12.71 6.70 1.22
C ASN A 76 11.41 7.38 0.74
N VAL A 77 11.30 8.71 0.92
CA VAL A 77 10.13 9.50 0.51
C VAL A 77 10.38 10.21 -0.81
N LYS A 78 9.38 10.25 -1.70
CA LYS A 78 9.38 11.09 -2.91
C LYS A 78 8.03 11.75 -3.10
N GLY A 79 7.99 13.08 -3.27
CA GLY A 79 6.79 13.83 -3.65
C GLY A 79 6.68 14.02 -5.17
N MET A 80 5.46 13.98 -5.69
CA MET A 80 5.13 14.28 -7.09
C MET A 80 3.81 15.07 -7.16
N THR A 81 3.78 16.13 -7.97
CA THR A 81 2.55 16.89 -8.28
C THR A 81 1.83 16.31 -9.50
N ARG A 82 0.55 16.63 -9.66
CA ARG A 82 -0.24 16.44 -10.88
C ARG A 82 -1.04 17.72 -11.14
N ASP A 83 -1.09 18.17 -12.40
CA ASP A 83 -1.69 19.46 -12.74
C ASP A 83 -3.17 19.40 -13.20
N ASP A 84 -3.80 18.21 -13.22
CA ASP A 84 -5.16 18.02 -13.76
C ASP A 84 -6.27 17.92 -12.70
N LEU A 85 -7.30 18.78 -12.81
CA LEU A 85 -8.35 19.01 -11.81
C LEU A 85 -9.60 19.71 -12.40
N PHE A 86 -10.87 19.54 -11.98
CA PHE A 86 -11.53 18.67 -10.98
C PHE A 86 -12.95 18.29 -11.49
N ASN A 87 -13.53 17.19 -10.98
CA ASN A 87 -14.97 17.07 -10.64
C ASN A 87 -15.16 15.81 -9.77
N THR A 88 -16.19 15.78 -8.91
CA THR A 88 -16.73 14.68 -8.05
C THR A 88 -15.84 13.46 -7.71
N ASN A 89 -15.82 13.03 -6.44
CA ASN A 89 -15.11 11.83 -5.93
C ASN A 89 -15.10 10.60 -6.86
N ALA A 90 -16.22 10.30 -7.54
CA ALA A 90 -16.32 9.23 -8.52
C ALA A 90 -15.36 9.39 -9.72
N THR A 91 -15.25 10.57 -10.31
CA THR A 91 -14.36 10.88 -11.44
C THR A 91 -12.90 10.83 -11.01
N ILE A 92 -12.58 11.38 -9.83
CA ILE A 92 -11.23 11.34 -9.24
C ILE A 92 -10.78 9.88 -9.07
N VAL A 93 -11.62 9.05 -8.45
CA VAL A 93 -11.35 7.62 -8.26
C VAL A 93 -11.19 6.92 -9.61
N ALA A 94 -12.05 7.16 -10.59
CA ALA A 94 -11.95 6.55 -11.92
C ALA A 94 -10.64 6.91 -12.64
N THR A 95 -10.24 8.19 -12.64
CA THR A 95 -9.01 8.66 -13.30
C THR A 95 -7.75 8.11 -12.61
N LEU A 96 -7.68 8.17 -11.28
CA LEU A 96 -6.56 7.59 -10.52
C LEU A 96 -6.47 6.08 -10.71
N THR A 97 -7.62 5.40 -10.72
CA THR A 97 -7.70 3.95 -10.93
C THR A 97 -7.25 3.55 -12.33
N ALA A 98 -7.60 4.31 -13.37
CA ALA A 98 -7.12 4.05 -14.74
C ALA A 98 -5.59 4.16 -14.83
N ALA A 99 -4.99 5.19 -14.20
CA ALA A 99 -3.54 5.32 -14.12
C ALA A 99 -2.88 4.15 -13.34
N CYS A 100 -3.52 3.67 -12.26
CA CYS A 100 -3.06 2.50 -11.53
C CYS A 100 -3.14 1.21 -12.38
N ALA A 101 -4.24 1.01 -13.12
CA ALA A 101 -4.41 -0.14 -14.00
C ALA A 101 -3.35 -0.19 -15.12
N GLN A 102 -2.90 0.97 -15.61
CA GLN A 102 -1.89 1.08 -16.67
C GLN A 102 -0.45 0.95 -16.15
N HIS A 103 -0.12 1.51 -14.98
CA HIS A 103 1.26 1.57 -14.49
C HIS A 103 1.60 0.57 -13.38
N CYS A 104 0.61 0.11 -12.61
CA CYS A 104 0.80 -0.82 -11.50
C CYS A 104 -0.37 -1.80 -11.35
N PRO A 105 -0.74 -2.56 -12.40
CA PRO A 105 -1.90 -3.48 -12.38
C PRO A 105 -1.81 -4.52 -11.26
N GLU A 106 -0.59 -4.90 -10.86
CA GLU A 106 -0.35 -5.91 -9.84
C GLU A 106 -0.40 -5.37 -8.39
N ALA A 107 -0.57 -4.06 -8.18
CA ALA A 107 -0.60 -3.45 -6.85
C ALA A 107 -1.88 -3.76 -6.07
N MET A 108 -1.77 -3.72 -4.74
CA MET A 108 -2.93 -3.70 -3.85
C MET A 108 -3.49 -2.27 -3.79
N VAL A 109 -4.78 -2.11 -4.08
CA VAL A 109 -5.49 -0.83 -4.14
C VAL A 109 -6.39 -0.71 -2.92
N CYS A 110 -6.00 0.16 -1.98
CA CYS A 110 -6.76 0.44 -0.77
C CYS A 110 -7.52 1.78 -0.93
N ILE A 111 -8.85 1.73 -0.98
CA ILE A 111 -9.70 2.90 -1.19
C ILE A 111 -10.22 3.43 0.15
N ILE A 112 -9.83 4.67 0.46
CA ILE A 112 -10.32 5.45 1.61
C ILE A 112 -11.35 6.51 1.16
N ALA A 113 -11.45 6.78 -0.15
CA ALA A 113 -12.34 7.78 -0.72
C ALA A 113 -13.83 7.41 -0.52
N ASN A 114 -14.54 8.26 0.21
CA ASN A 114 -15.96 8.11 0.48
C ASN A 114 -16.85 8.53 -0.70
N PRO A 115 -18.01 7.88 -0.89
CA PRO A 115 -18.51 6.71 -0.15
C PRO A 115 -17.88 5.40 -0.65
N VAL A 116 -17.27 4.61 0.25
CA VAL A 116 -16.54 3.36 -0.07
C VAL A 116 -17.43 2.36 -0.85
N ASN A 117 -18.72 2.29 -0.49
CA ASN A 117 -19.71 1.42 -1.14
C ASN A 117 -19.93 1.71 -2.63
N SER A 118 -19.58 2.91 -3.12
CA SER A 118 -19.68 3.27 -4.54
C SER A 118 -18.31 3.32 -5.22
N THR A 119 -17.25 3.72 -4.50
CA THR A 119 -15.91 3.85 -5.08
C THR A 119 -15.24 2.49 -5.35
N ILE A 120 -15.58 1.44 -4.59
CA ILE A 120 -15.12 0.06 -4.84
C ILE A 120 -15.70 -0.52 -6.15
N PRO A 121 -17.02 -0.53 -6.40
CA PRO A 121 -17.57 -0.93 -7.70
C PRO A 121 -17.01 -0.14 -8.89
N ILE A 122 -16.88 1.19 -8.78
CA ILE A 122 -16.26 2.03 -9.82
C ILE A 122 -14.85 1.54 -10.14
N THR A 123 -14.06 1.26 -9.11
CA THR A 123 -12.68 0.81 -9.27
C THR A 123 -12.59 -0.57 -9.92
N ALA A 124 -13.46 -1.50 -9.51
CA ALA A 124 -13.58 -2.82 -10.11
C ALA A 124 -13.91 -2.72 -11.62
N GLU A 125 -14.88 -1.90 -12.01
CA GLU A 125 -15.26 -1.73 -13.42
C GLU A 125 -14.15 -1.07 -14.26
N VAL A 126 -13.41 -0.10 -13.71
CA VAL A 126 -12.24 0.49 -14.42
C VAL A 126 -11.13 -0.53 -14.60
N PHE A 127 -10.84 -1.38 -13.60
CA PHE A 127 -9.85 -2.45 -13.72
C PHE A 127 -10.29 -3.55 -14.72
N LYS A 128 -11.59 -3.89 -14.78
CA LYS A 128 -12.16 -4.82 -15.77
C LYS A 128 -11.98 -4.28 -17.19
N LYS A 129 -12.27 -2.99 -17.42
CA LYS A 129 -12.09 -2.32 -18.72
C LYS A 129 -10.65 -2.36 -19.23
N HIS A 130 -9.67 -2.39 -18.33
CA HIS A 130 -8.24 -2.52 -18.67
C HIS A 130 -7.74 -3.97 -18.69
N GLY A 131 -8.60 -4.98 -18.42
CA GLY A 131 -8.23 -6.40 -18.44
C GLY A 131 -7.38 -6.87 -17.25
N VAL A 132 -7.20 -6.05 -16.21
CA VAL A 132 -6.28 -6.29 -15.07
C VAL A 132 -7.01 -6.50 -13.74
N TYR A 133 -8.32 -6.79 -13.79
CA TYR A 133 -9.13 -6.97 -12.59
C TYR A 133 -8.75 -8.21 -11.77
N ASN A 134 -8.39 -7.98 -10.50
CA ASN A 134 -8.18 -9.02 -9.52
C ASN A 134 -8.98 -8.68 -8.23
N PRO A 135 -10.01 -9.47 -7.87
CA PRO A 135 -10.83 -9.18 -6.69
C PRO A 135 -10.04 -9.24 -5.38
N ASN A 136 -8.95 -10.01 -5.33
CA ASN A 136 -8.11 -10.16 -4.14
C ASN A 136 -7.11 -9.00 -3.94
N LYS A 137 -7.20 -7.93 -4.75
CA LYS A 137 -6.30 -6.77 -4.70
C LYS A 137 -7.00 -5.43 -4.53
N ILE A 138 -8.34 -5.38 -4.50
CA ILE A 138 -9.11 -4.14 -4.36
C ILE A 138 -9.82 -4.16 -3.00
N PHE A 139 -9.50 -3.20 -2.13
CA PHE A 139 -9.93 -3.17 -0.74
C PHE A 139 -10.61 -1.85 -0.39
N GLY A 140 -11.81 -1.91 0.20
CA GLY A 140 -12.46 -0.75 0.81
C GLY A 140 -12.01 -0.63 2.26
N VAL A 141 -11.44 0.51 2.65
CA VAL A 141 -10.92 0.71 4.01
C VAL A 141 -12.06 1.12 4.95
N THR A 142 -12.72 0.11 5.53
CA THR A 142 -13.80 0.27 6.54
C THR A 142 -13.31 0.15 7.98
N THR A 143 -12.00 0.00 8.20
CA THR A 143 -11.40 -0.23 9.52
C THR A 143 -11.70 0.89 10.52
N LEU A 144 -11.98 2.12 10.05
CA LEU A 144 -12.41 3.23 10.92
C LEU A 144 -13.70 2.92 11.67
N ASP A 145 -14.64 2.19 11.06
CA ASP A 145 -15.91 1.83 11.70
C ASP A 145 -15.71 0.75 12.76
N ILE A 146 -14.74 -0.15 12.56
CA ILE A 146 -14.30 -1.14 13.56
C ILE A 146 -13.62 -0.44 14.75
N VAL A 147 -12.70 0.51 14.48
CA VAL A 147 -12.04 1.29 15.54
C VAL A 147 -13.06 2.09 16.35
N ARG A 148 -14.05 2.71 15.69
CA ARG A 148 -15.17 3.37 16.36
C ARG A 148 -15.97 2.41 17.22
N ALA A 149 -16.43 1.27 16.68
CA ALA A 149 -17.17 0.28 17.43
C ALA A 149 -16.39 -0.19 18.69
N ASN A 150 -15.11 -0.50 18.54
CA ASN A 150 -14.22 -0.89 19.65
C ASN A 150 -13.89 0.24 20.65
N THR A 151 -14.22 1.50 20.34
CA THR A 151 -14.06 2.65 21.25
C THR A 151 -15.35 2.91 22.05
N PHE A 152 -16.49 2.38 21.59
CA PHE A 152 -17.81 2.53 22.23
C PHE A 152 -18.25 1.30 23.03
N VAL A 153 -17.41 0.26 23.10
CA VAL A 153 -17.59 -0.99 23.87
C VAL A 153 -16.52 -1.09 24.95
#